data_AF-A0A9P8VRA6-F1
#
_entry.id   AF-A0A9P8VRA6-F1
#
_cell.length_a   1.000
_cell.length_b   1.000
_cell.length_c   1.000
_cell.angle_alpha   90.00
_cell.angle_beta   90.00
_cell.angle_gamma   90.00
#
_symmetry.space_group_name_H-M   'P 1'
#
loop_
_entity.id
_entity.type
_entity.pdbx_description
1 polymer ?
#
loop_
_entity_poly.entity_id
_entity_poly.type
_entity_poly.pdbx_seq_one_letter_code
_entity_poly.pdbx_strand_id
1 'polypeptide(L)'
;MVKLVVMASLAVVLAFLAITSEPFAWSVTTVPFDISKENDAELFYAILGGSPGNFGIISHYTVEVYQAKSYMGTFAGPNGFKGPHGIKGLWIYSPKVLKKLLTAVAQMADNAKVPRGFDLTVNVLSTDFPIAMLFPTLNNAGLWEHVQNKIKNALADEFLEWLNGRFPAVIVVYAQWCPTSKDDKYDESIDQWFDKFRALKGFFENETLFIDEFEEDMSQMTGRWILPKRREFDLPYVKRTHSTNSKTLEKDGWVESVIDRVDLIYNPHQLLDNNPGDKEYEVYTHCKLVMQIQCFGGANSRFYLNKDNGTSYSWRDTSVVQTLDCFHEVGDKYKEYAEKWQAKNDSIMAGPSSPFSKQDRRLLWGSYGDWDLGKQEVWKCYYEDADKYLRLGRARGKADPNGTFTANPFAVSAIETKDA
;
A
#
# COMPACT_ATOMS: atom_id res chain seq x y z
N MET A 1 -19.26 -16.34 -7.68
CA MET A 1 -19.58 -17.07 -6.42
C MET A 1 -18.25 -17.47 -5.77
N VAL A 2 -17.98 -17.08 -4.51
CA VAL A 2 -16.74 -17.48 -3.80
C VAL A 2 -17.08 -18.71 -2.95
N LYS A 3 -16.37 -19.81 -3.17
CA LYS A 3 -16.39 -21.00 -2.29
C LYS A 3 -15.05 -21.09 -1.58
N LEU A 4 -15.07 -21.40 -0.30
CA LEU A 4 -13.89 -21.51 0.56
C LEU A 4 -13.81 -22.92 1.13
N VAL A 5 -12.66 -23.57 1.05
CA VAL A 5 -12.45 -24.87 1.72
C VAL A 5 -11.50 -24.65 2.90
N VAL A 6 -12.04 -24.73 4.12
CA VAL A 6 -11.27 -24.59 5.37
C VAL A 6 -10.93 -25.98 5.91
N MET A 7 -9.66 -26.22 6.18
CA MET A 7 -9.21 -27.40 6.92
C MET A 7 -9.04 -27.03 8.40
N ALA A 8 -9.81 -27.68 9.26
CA ALA A 8 -9.60 -27.70 10.71
C ALA A 8 -8.78 -28.96 11.05
N SER A 9 -7.65 -28.79 11.74
CA SER A 9 -6.85 -29.91 12.25
C SER A 9 -6.93 -29.94 13.78
N LEU A 10 -7.34 -31.09 14.33
CA LEU A 10 -7.29 -31.38 15.76
C LEU A 10 -6.01 -32.19 16.06
N ALA A 11 -4.92 -31.55 16.50
CA ALA A 11 -3.80 -32.20 17.21
C ALA A 11 -2.83 -31.16 17.83
N VAL A 12 -2.35 -31.45 19.04
CA VAL A 12 -1.53 -30.61 19.92
C VAL A 12 -0.03 -30.97 19.80
N VAL A 13 0.84 -29.98 20.10
CA VAL A 13 2.28 -30.01 20.49
C VAL A 13 3.30 -29.46 19.48
N LEU A 14 4.02 -28.43 19.96
CA LEU A 14 5.20 -27.76 19.40
C LEU A 14 6.50 -28.56 19.61
N ALA A 15 7.34 -28.57 18.57
CA ALA A 15 8.82 -28.66 18.52
C ALA A 15 9.60 -29.48 19.59
N PHE A 16 10.22 -30.58 19.17
CA PHE A 16 11.67 -30.89 19.30
C PHE A 16 11.97 -32.24 18.61
N LEU A 17 13.22 -32.44 18.17
CA LEU A 17 13.85 -33.66 17.63
C LEU A 17 13.83 -33.87 16.10
N ALA A 18 14.91 -33.38 15.48
CA ALA A 18 15.69 -34.22 14.58
C ALA A 18 16.13 -35.50 15.32
N ILE A 19 16.20 -36.62 14.59
CA ILE A 19 16.63 -37.97 15.01
C ILE A 19 15.49 -38.83 15.61
N THR A 20 14.70 -39.47 14.74
CA THR A 20 14.50 -40.93 14.71
C THR A 20 13.88 -41.32 13.37
N SER A 21 14.49 -42.30 12.70
CA SER A 21 14.06 -42.84 11.42
C SER A 21 13.02 -43.95 11.61
N GLU A 22 11.73 -43.62 11.71
CA GLU A 22 10.64 -44.56 11.41
C GLU A 22 9.43 -43.82 10.80
N PRO A 23 8.72 -44.42 9.84
CA PRO A 23 7.55 -43.80 9.22
C PRO A 23 6.33 -43.94 10.14
N PHE A 24 6.01 -42.90 10.90
CA PHE A 24 4.72 -42.78 11.58
C PHE A 24 3.64 -42.44 10.55
N ALA A 25 2.74 -43.39 10.28
CA ALA A 25 1.54 -43.14 9.50
C ALA A 25 0.52 -42.37 10.37
N TRP A 26 0.44 -41.05 10.15
CA TRP A 26 -0.62 -40.23 10.73
C TRP A 26 -1.87 -40.34 9.86
N SER A 27 -2.94 -40.95 10.36
CA SER A 27 -4.28 -40.76 9.81
C SER A 27 -4.88 -39.49 10.40
N VAL A 28 -4.68 -38.35 9.75
CA VAL A 28 -5.48 -37.15 10.01
C VAL A 28 -6.84 -37.38 9.32
N THR A 29 -7.90 -37.59 10.10
CA THR A 29 -9.27 -37.54 9.58
C THR A 29 -9.63 -36.07 9.35
N THR A 30 -9.15 -35.50 8.24
CA THR A 30 -9.61 -34.20 7.76
C THR A 30 -11.04 -34.33 7.27
N VAL A 31 -11.98 -33.66 7.93
CA VAL A 31 -13.31 -33.41 7.35
C VAL A 31 -13.21 -32.09 6.58
N PRO A 32 -13.16 -32.08 5.25
CA PRO A 32 -13.24 -30.84 4.49
C PRO A 32 -14.63 -30.24 4.69
N PHE A 33 -14.69 -29.05 5.29
CA PHE A 33 -15.90 -28.25 5.32
C PHE A 33 -15.79 -27.22 4.20
N ASP A 34 -16.66 -27.36 3.20
CA ASP A 34 -16.94 -26.26 2.29
C ASP A 34 -17.62 -25.17 3.12
N ILE A 35 -17.05 -23.97 3.15
CA ILE A 35 -17.63 -22.78 3.75
C ILE A 35 -18.09 -21.86 2.61
N SER A 36 -19.39 -21.58 2.59
CA SER A 36 -20.05 -20.71 1.65
C SER A 36 -21.04 -19.80 2.38
N LYS A 37 -21.53 -18.79 1.68
CA LYS A 37 -22.58 -17.91 2.22
C LYS A 37 -23.84 -18.70 2.60
N GLU A 38 -24.13 -19.78 1.89
CA GLU A 38 -25.35 -20.57 2.04
C GLU A 38 -25.31 -21.54 3.22
N ASN A 39 -24.12 -22.06 3.59
CA ASN A 39 -23.99 -23.08 4.63
C ASN A 39 -23.40 -22.57 5.96
N ASP A 40 -22.57 -21.52 5.94
CA ASP A 40 -22.04 -20.87 7.13
C ASP A 40 -21.69 -19.41 6.82
N ALA A 41 -22.72 -18.57 6.72
CA ALA A 41 -22.57 -17.16 6.40
C ALA A 41 -21.66 -16.42 7.40
N GLU A 42 -21.74 -16.74 8.68
CA GLU A 42 -20.96 -16.05 9.72
C GLU A 42 -19.46 -16.32 9.54
N LEU A 43 -19.06 -17.59 9.43
CA LEU A 43 -17.66 -17.94 9.21
C LEU A 43 -17.16 -17.50 7.83
N PHE A 44 -17.99 -17.62 6.79
CA PHE A 44 -17.68 -17.15 5.45
C PHE A 44 -17.33 -15.66 5.44
N TYR A 45 -18.17 -14.82 6.05
CA TYR A 45 -17.93 -13.39 6.11
C TYR A 45 -16.82 -12.98 7.09
N ALA A 46 -16.57 -13.78 8.13
CA ALA A 46 -15.44 -13.57 9.03
C ALA A 46 -14.10 -13.80 8.33
N ILE A 47 -14.02 -14.81 7.46
CA ILE A 47 -12.81 -15.13 6.69
C ILE A 47 -12.56 -14.12 5.57
N LEU A 48 -13.61 -13.69 4.87
CA LEU A 48 -13.50 -12.68 3.82
C LEU A 48 -13.13 -11.31 4.41
N GLY A 49 -11.90 -10.86 4.16
CA GLY A 49 -11.41 -9.56 4.65
C GLY A 49 -9.98 -9.57 5.20
N GLY A 50 -9.22 -10.65 5.03
CA GLY A 50 -7.76 -10.60 5.15
C GLY A 50 -7.17 -10.79 6.55
N SER A 51 -8.00 -11.04 7.56
CA SER A 51 -7.66 -11.57 8.90
C SER A 51 -6.74 -10.71 9.81
N PRO A 52 -6.84 -10.89 11.14
CA PRO A 52 -6.02 -11.93 11.74
C PRO A 52 -6.79 -12.83 12.72
N GLY A 53 -8.11 -12.93 12.58
CA GLY A 53 -8.87 -14.08 13.10
C GLY A 53 -8.41 -15.34 12.39
N ASN A 54 -7.42 -16.02 12.94
CA ASN A 54 -6.95 -17.27 12.41
C ASN A 54 -8.07 -18.31 12.58
N PHE A 55 -8.86 -18.53 11.53
CA PHE A 55 -10.03 -19.42 11.56
C PHE A 55 -9.70 -20.84 11.11
N GLY A 56 -8.53 -21.05 10.51
CA GLY A 56 -8.09 -22.33 9.96
C GLY A 56 -7.15 -22.17 8.77
N ILE A 57 -6.83 -23.28 8.12
CA ILE A 57 -6.02 -23.29 6.89
C ILE A 57 -6.97 -23.26 5.69
N ILE A 58 -6.81 -22.25 4.84
CA ILE A 58 -7.57 -22.14 3.60
C ILE A 58 -6.78 -22.84 2.51
N SER A 59 -7.34 -23.93 1.99
CA SER A 59 -6.66 -24.76 0.98
C SER A 59 -6.97 -24.32 -0.46
N HIS A 60 -8.18 -23.81 -0.70
CA HIS A 60 -8.65 -23.46 -2.04
C HIS A 60 -9.54 -22.22 -2.00
N TYR A 61 -9.37 -21.37 -3.03
CA TYR A 61 -10.26 -20.27 -3.37
C TYR A 61 -10.73 -20.44 -4.82
N THR A 62 -12.03 -20.28 -5.04
CA THR A 62 -12.59 -20.11 -6.39
C THR A 62 -13.03 -18.67 -6.56
N VAL A 63 -12.48 -17.99 -7.58
CA VAL A 63 -12.83 -16.61 -7.91
C VAL A 63 -13.32 -16.53 -9.36
N GLU A 64 -14.34 -15.71 -9.57
CA GLU A 64 -14.81 -15.34 -10.91
C GLU A 64 -14.28 -13.95 -11.22
N VAL A 65 -13.35 -13.87 -12.16
CA VAL A 65 -12.73 -12.60 -12.58
C VAL A 65 -13.12 -12.30 -14.02
N TYR A 66 -13.30 -11.03 -14.31
CA TYR A 66 -13.40 -10.58 -15.69
C TYR A 66 -12.03 -10.71 -16.37
N GLN A 67 -12.03 -11.16 -17.63
CA GLN A 67 -10.81 -11.32 -18.40
C GLN A 67 -10.40 -9.99 -19.06
N ALA A 68 -9.11 -9.80 -19.27
CA ALA A 68 -8.52 -8.71 -20.05
C ALA A 68 -9.32 -8.37 -21.34
N LYS A 69 -9.56 -9.40 -22.17
CA LYS A 69 -10.32 -9.29 -23.43
C LYS A 69 -11.76 -8.82 -23.25
N SER A 70 -12.33 -8.91 -22.05
CA SER A 70 -13.67 -8.41 -21.75
C SER A 70 -13.73 -6.88 -21.72
N TYR A 71 -12.57 -6.22 -21.74
CA TYR A 71 -12.37 -4.80 -21.46
C TYR A 71 -11.42 -4.10 -22.44
N MET A 72 -10.86 -4.81 -23.42
CA MET A 72 -10.19 -4.17 -24.54
C MET A 72 -11.26 -3.58 -25.45
N GLY A 73 -11.31 -2.25 -25.57
CA GLY A 73 -12.21 -1.58 -26.49
C GLY A 73 -11.88 -1.95 -27.94
N THR A 74 -12.92 -1.89 -28.79
CA THR A 74 -12.80 -2.19 -30.22
C THR A 74 -12.61 -0.94 -31.08
N PHE A 75 -12.83 0.24 -30.51
CA PHE A 75 -12.72 1.53 -31.18
C PHE A 75 -11.53 2.31 -30.63
N ALA A 76 -10.76 2.92 -31.53
CA ALA A 76 -9.67 3.81 -31.13
C ALA A 76 -10.24 5.12 -30.58
N GLY A 77 -9.80 5.47 -29.38
CA GLY A 77 -9.93 6.79 -28.77
C GLY A 77 -8.81 7.73 -29.19
N PRO A 78 -8.66 8.87 -28.48
CA PRO A 78 -7.53 9.78 -28.66
C PRO A 78 -6.18 9.04 -28.69
N ASN A 79 -5.26 9.52 -29.53
CA ASN A 79 -3.91 8.95 -29.72
C ASN A 79 -3.87 7.47 -30.16
N GLY A 80 -5.00 6.89 -30.56
CA GLY A 80 -5.10 5.52 -31.05
C GLY A 80 -5.34 4.47 -29.96
N PHE A 81 -5.49 4.88 -28.71
CA PHE A 81 -5.70 3.97 -27.57
C PHE A 81 -7.08 3.32 -27.60
N LYS A 82 -7.13 2.02 -27.32
CA LYS A 82 -8.33 1.17 -27.40
C LYS A 82 -8.66 0.49 -26.08
N GLY A 83 -7.71 0.35 -25.17
CA GLY A 83 -7.83 -0.50 -24.00
C GLY A 83 -7.60 0.22 -22.66
N PRO A 84 -7.43 -0.55 -21.59
CA PRO A 84 -6.82 -0.05 -20.38
C PRO A 84 -5.48 0.62 -20.70
N HIS A 85 -5.22 1.72 -20.01
CA HIS A 85 -4.13 2.62 -20.32
C HIS A 85 -3.36 2.95 -19.04
N GLY A 86 -2.03 3.02 -19.15
CA GLY A 86 -1.18 3.30 -18.00
C GLY A 86 -0.01 4.22 -18.32
N ILE A 87 0.37 5.01 -17.32
CA ILE A 87 1.62 5.76 -17.27
C ILE A 87 2.42 5.27 -16.07
N LYS A 88 3.70 4.94 -16.31
CA LYS A 88 4.72 4.75 -15.28
C LYS A 88 5.78 5.84 -15.43
N GLY A 89 5.81 6.77 -14.49
CA GLY A 89 6.75 7.90 -14.53
C GLY A 89 7.81 7.84 -13.44
N LEU A 90 8.97 8.42 -13.75
CA LEU A 90 10.15 8.51 -12.90
C LEU A 90 10.72 9.92 -12.91
N TRP A 91 10.81 10.53 -11.73
CA TRP A 91 11.40 11.85 -11.53
C TRP A 91 12.44 11.80 -10.42
N ILE A 92 13.45 12.67 -10.51
CA ILE A 92 14.28 13.04 -9.35
C ILE A 92 13.35 13.61 -8.27
N TYR A 93 13.59 13.25 -7.01
CA TYR A 93 12.83 13.82 -5.91
C TYR A 93 12.96 15.34 -5.90
N SER A 94 11.80 16.01 -5.83
CA SER A 94 11.69 17.44 -5.70
C SER A 94 10.38 17.76 -4.97
N PRO A 95 10.40 18.62 -3.93
CA PRO A 95 9.17 19.04 -3.24
C PRO A 95 8.13 19.63 -4.20
N LYS A 96 8.57 20.31 -5.26
CA LYS A 96 7.68 20.91 -6.27
C LYS A 96 6.95 19.85 -7.09
N VAL A 97 7.67 18.81 -7.52
CA VAL A 97 7.10 17.68 -8.28
C VAL A 97 6.14 16.91 -7.37
N LEU A 98 6.59 16.57 -6.15
CA LEU A 98 5.77 15.82 -5.20
C LEU A 98 4.49 16.58 -4.85
N LYS A 99 4.55 17.91 -4.66
CA LYS A 99 3.38 18.75 -4.44
C LYS A 99 2.35 18.62 -5.55
N LYS A 100 2.76 18.74 -6.81
CA LYS A 100 1.83 18.60 -7.94
C LYS A 100 1.14 17.23 -7.97
N LEU A 101 1.90 16.18 -7.69
CA LEU A 101 1.39 14.80 -7.70
C LEU A 101 0.45 14.51 -6.52
N LEU A 102 0.83 14.92 -5.30
CA LEU A 102 -0.03 14.73 -4.12
C LEU A 102 -1.26 15.64 -4.14
N THR A 103 -1.18 16.82 -4.75
CA THR A 103 -2.38 17.64 -5.04
C THR A 103 -3.34 16.89 -5.97
N ALA A 104 -2.86 16.16 -6.98
CA ALA A 104 -3.74 15.34 -7.83
C ALA A 104 -4.41 14.21 -7.02
N VAL A 105 -3.68 13.57 -6.11
CA VAL A 105 -4.24 12.58 -5.16
C VAL A 105 -5.31 13.22 -4.27
N ALA A 106 -5.03 14.37 -3.66
CA ALA A 106 -5.97 15.09 -2.80
C ALA A 106 -7.25 15.48 -3.57
N GLN A 107 -7.12 16.00 -4.77
CA GLN A 107 -8.25 16.38 -5.64
C GLN A 107 -9.10 15.16 -6.03
N MET A 108 -8.47 14.01 -6.28
CA MET A 108 -9.20 12.75 -6.48
C MET A 108 -9.93 12.32 -5.20
N ALA A 109 -9.27 12.39 -4.04
CA ALA A 109 -9.87 12.01 -2.76
C ALA A 109 -11.10 12.86 -2.41
N ASP A 110 -10.99 14.19 -2.61
CA ASP A 110 -11.98 15.20 -2.28
C ASP A 110 -13.15 15.23 -3.28
N ASN A 111 -12.94 14.73 -4.50
CA ASN A 111 -14.00 14.63 -5.49
C ASN A 111 -14.93 13.44 -5.22
N ALA A 112 -16.15 13.74 -4.76
CA ALA A 112 -17.19 12.72 -4.49
C ALA A 112 -17.61 11.91 -5.74
N LYS A 113 -17.37 12.45 -6.94
CA LYS A 113 -17.79 11.88 -8.23
C LYS A 113 -16.63 11.27 -9.02
N VAL A 114 -15.46 11.01 -8.42
CA VAL A 114 -14.37 10.32 -9.13
C VAL A 114 -14.92 9.05 -9.81
N PRO A 115 -14.74 8.90 -11.13
CA PRO A 115 -15.20 7.72 -11.84
C PRO A 115 -14.44 6.48 -11.38
N ARG A 116 -15.07 5.32 -11.53
CA ARG A 116 -14.38 4.04 -11.36
C ARG A 116 -13.36 3.86 -12.48
N GLY A 117 -12.37 2.99 -12.25
CA GLY A 117 -11.41 2.59 -13.29
C GLY A 117 -10.10 3.36 -13.25
N PHE A 118 -10.07 4.52 -12.58
CA PHE A 118 -8.85 5.27 -12.34
C PHE A 118 -8.14 4.79 -11.08
N ASP A 119 -6.82 4.67 -11.16
CA ASP A 119 -5.94 4.47 -10.01
C ASP A 119 -4.71 5.37 -10.15
N LEU A 120 -4.32 5.99 -9.03
CA LEU A 120 -3.16 6.86 -8.92
C LEU A 120 -2.40 6.49 -7.66
N THR A 121 -1.16 6.06 -7.85
CA THR A 121 -0.21 5.80 -6.77
C THR A 121 1.03 6.66 -6.96
N VAL A 122 1.40 7.39 -5.92
CA VAL A 122 2.63 8.19 -5.86
C VAL A 122 3.55 7.55 -4.84
N ASN A 123 4.74 7.15 -5.29
CA ASN A 123 5.76 6.59 -4.44
C ASN A 123 6.96 7.53 -4.36
N VAL A 124 7.65 7.52 -3.23
CA VAL A 124 8.97 8.13 -3.11
C VAL A 124 9.92 7.09 -2.54
N LEU A 125 11.07 6.94 -3.20
CA LEU A 125 12.08 5.94 -2.89
C LEU A 125 13.39 6.65 -2.58
N SER A 126 14.03 6.26 -1.48
CA SER A 126 15.31 6.80 -1.06
C SER A 126 16.44 6.53 -2.03
N THR A 127 17.53 7.24 -1.82
CA THR A 127 18.82 6.99 -2.47
C THR A 127 19.22 5.51 -2.44
N ASP A 128 19.95 5.11 -3.48
CA ASP A 128 20.50 3.78 -3.69
C ASP A 128 19.45 2.69 -3.97
N PHE A 129 18.19 3.08 -4.20
CA PHE A 129 17.18 2.12 -4.63
C PHE A 129 17.52 1.58 -6.04
N PRO A 130 17.47 0.25 -6.27
CA PRO A 130 17.81 -0.35 -7.57
C PRO A 130 16.71 -0.11 -8.60
N ILE A 131 16.65 1.10 -9.17
CA ILE A 131 15.51 1.58 -9.96
C ILE A 131 15.19 0.74 -11.21
N ALA A 132 16.21 0.10 -11.80
CA ALA A 132 16.03 -0.79 -12.96
C ALA A 132 15.16 -2.01 -12.65
N MET A 133 14.97 -2.36 -11.38
CA MET A 133 14.01 -3.39 -10.96
C MET A 133 12.56 -2.95 -11.24
N LEU A 134 12.27 -1.67 -11.05
CA LEU A 134 10.94 -1.11 -11.37
C LEU A 134 10.85 -0.71 -12.84
N PHE A 135 11.96 -0.35 -13.47
CA PHE A 135 12.02 0.06 -14.88
C PHE A 135 13.05 -0.79 -15.64
N PRO A 136 12.69 -2.02 -16.04
CA PRO A 136 13.63 -2.93 -16.72
C PRO A 136 14.22 -2.37 -18.01
N THR A 137 13.53 -1.43 -18.66
CA THR A 137 14.02 -0.70 -19.84
C THR A 137 15.29 0.10 -19.57
N LEU A 138 15.54 0.51 -18.32
CA LEU A 138 16.77 1.19 -17.91
C LEU A 138 18.01 0.30 -17.95
N ASN A 139 17.86 -1.02 -18.18
CA ASN A 139 19.01 -1.89 -18.49
C ASN A 139 19.57 -1.63 -19.91
N ASN A 140 18.89 -0.84 -20.74
CA ASN A 140 19.44 -0.38 -22.01
C ASN A 140 20.51 0.70 -21.78
N ALA A 141 21.73 0.48 -22.28
CA ALA A 141 22.86 1.37 -22.04
C ALA A 141 22.64 2.83 -22.50
N GLY A 142 22.00 3.04 -23.65
CA GLY A 142 21.75 4.39 -24.18
C GLY A 142 20.70 5.14 -23.37
N LEU A 143 19.62 4.45 -22.95
CA LEU A 143 18.62 5.05 -22.07
C LEU A 143 19.20 5.34 -20.68
N TRP A 144 20.03 4.44 -20.16
CA TRP A 144 20.73 4.65 -18.90
C TRP A 144 21.65 5.86 -18.95
N GLU A 145 22.45 6.01 -20.01
CA GLU A 145 23.30 7.18 -20.21
C GLU A 145 22.49 8.48 -20.25
N HIS A 146 21.36 8.49 -20.95
CA HIS A 146 20.46 9.64 -20.97
C HIS A 146 19.94 10.01 -19.57
N VAL A 147 19.50 9.01 -18.80
CA VAL A 147 19.04 9.22 -17.40
C VAL A 147 20.17 9.75 -16.53
N GLN A 148 21.38 9.20 -16.64
CA GLN A 148 22.55 9.67 -15.89
C GLN A 148 22.91 11.13 -16.25
N ASN A 149 22.82 11.51 -17.52
CA ASN A 149 23.07 12.89 -17.94
C ASN A 149 22.03 13.86 -17.38
N LYS A 150 20.75 13.46 -17.31
CA LYS A 150 19.71 14.27 -16.64
C LYS A 150 20.00 14.47 -15.15
N ILE A 151 20.38 13.40 -14.45
CA ILE A 151 20.78 13.46 -13.04
C ILE A 151 21.92 14.44 -12.83
N LYS A 152 22.98 14.37 -13.66
CA LYS A 152 24.13 15.28 -13.60
C LYS A 152 23.74 16.75 -13.81
N ASN A 153 22.81 17.02 -14.72
CA ASN A 153 22.38 18.38 -15.03
C ASN A 153 21.42 18.98 -13.99
N ALA A 154 20.71 18.13 -13.25
CA ALA A 154 19.67 18.56 -12.31
C ALA A 154 20.18 18.73 -10.87
N LEU A 155 21.28 18.07 -10.51
CA LEU A 155 21.80 18.03 -9.14
C LEU A 155 23.14 18.76 -9.02
N ALA A 156 23.41 19.35 -7.85
CA ALA A 156 24.68 20.03 -7.58
C ALA A 156 25.86 19.04 -7.54
N ASP A 157 27.03 19.47 -8.01
CA ASP A 157 28.25 18.66 -8.09
C ASP A 157 28.64 18.06 -6.72
N GLU A 158 28.54 18.85 -5.65
CA GLU A 158 28.81 18.42 -4.27
C GLU A 158 27.89 17.26 -3.83
N PHE A 159 26.62 17.29 -4.26
CA PHE A 159 25.68 16.22 -3.97
C PHE A 159 25.95 14.97 -4.82
N LEU A 160 26.35 15.15 -6.08
CA LEU A 160 26.75 14.05 -6.96
C LEU A 160 27.99 13.33 -6.43
N GLU A 161 28.96 14.08 -5.90
CA GLU A 161 30.15 13.54 -5.23
C GLU A 161 29.75 12.70 -4.01
N TRP A 162 28.86 13.22 -3.15
CA TRP A 162 28.32 12.46 -2.00
C TRP A 162 27.52 11.22 -2.40
N LEU A 163 26.75 11.29 -3.48
CA LEU A 163 26.04 10.12 -4.02
C LEU A 163 27.04 9.04 -4.46
N ASN A 164 28.23 9.41 -4.91
CA ASN A 164 29.31 8.49 -5.29
C ASN A 164 28.80 7.37 -6.23
N GLY A 165 28.07 7.76 -7.27
CA GLY A 165 27.49 6.86 -8.26
C GLY A 165 26.21 6.14 -7.83
N ARG A 166 25.73 6.33 -6.60
CA ARG A 166 24.43 5.81 -6.16
C ARG A 166 23.29 6.60 -6.79
N PHE A 167 22.15 5.94 -6.99
CA PHE A 167 20.97 6.57 -7.58
C PHE A 167 20.34 7.58 -6.59
N PRO A 168 19.92 8.78 -7.03
CA PRO A 168 19.30 9.76 -6.15
C PRO A 168 17.94 9.28 -5.63
N ALA A 169 17.39 9.98 -4.63
CA ALA A 169 16.00 9.80 -4.25
C ALA A 169 15.08 10.16 -5.44
N VAL A 170 14.01 9.39 -5.61
CA VAL A 170 13.12 9.51 -6.77
C VAL A 170 11.65 9.40 -6.42
N ILE A 171 10.82 10.03 -7.26
CA ILE A 171 9.38 9.88 -7.26
C ILE A 171 9.00 8.91 -8.38
N VAL A 172 8.20 7.89 -8.05
CA VAL A 172 7.64 6.92 -9.01
C VAL A 172 6.12 7.04 -9.02
N VAL A 173 5.56 7.34 -10.17
CA VAL A 173 4.10 7.46 -10.34
C VAL A 173 3.57 6.30 -11.15
N TYR A 174 2.49 5.72 -10.64
CA TYR A 174 1.62 4.81 -11.38
C TYR A 174 0.29 5.50 -11.56
N ALA A 175 -0.07 5.77 -12.80
CA ALA A 175 -1.39 6.28 -13.17
C ALA A 175 -2.01 5.30 -14.15
N GLN A 176 -3.25 4.90 -13.91
CA GLN A 176 -3.95 4.01 -14.83
C GLN A 176 -5.42 4.36 -14.96
N TRP A 177 -5.97 3.95 -16.10
CA TRP A 177 -7.39 3.87 -16.35
C TRP A 177 -7.73 2.49 -16.91
N CYS A 178 -8.81 1.90 -16.42
CA CYS A 178 -9.34 0.65 -16.95
C CYS A 178 -10.85 0.76 -17.11
N PRO A 179 -11.40 0.28 -18.24
CA PRO A 179 -12.83 0.23 -18.40
C PRO A 179 -13.43 -0.76 -17.41
N THR A 180 -14.60 -0.39 -16.91
CA THR A 180 -15.31 -1.08 -15.83
C THR A 180 -16.66 -1.62 -16.27
N SER A 181 -17.07 -1.25 -17.48
CA SER A 181 -18.21 -1.73 -18.26
C SER A 181 -17.78 -1.99 -19.71
N LYS A 182 -18.66 -2.59 -20.53
CA LYS A 182 -18.41 -2.77 -21.98
C LYS A 182 -18.60 -1.48 -22.78
N ASP A 183 -19.28 -0.49 -22.20
CA ASP A 183 -19.60 0.77 -22.85
C ASP A 183 -18.54 1.85 -22.57
N ASP A 184 -17.69 1.63 -21.57
CA ASP A 184 -16.56 2.48 -21.22
C ASP A 184 -15.55 2.47 -22.38
N LYS A 185 -15.13 3.67 -22.83
CA LYS A 185 -14.14 3.86 -23.89
C LYS A 185 -13.11 4.85 -23.44
N TYR A 186 -11.87 4.69 -23.91
CA TYR A 186 -10.86 5.73 -23.76
C TYR A 186 -11.30 6.95 -24.59
N ASP A 187 -11.74 8.01 -23.91
CA ASP A 187 -12.27 9.23 -24.51
C ASP A 187 -11.41 10.45 -24.15
N GLU A 188 -11.81 11.63 -24.63
CA GLU A 188 -11.08 12.89 -24.35
C GLU A 188 -11.00 13.21 -22.86
N SER A 189 -11.98 12.82 -22.05
CA SER A 189 -11.97 13.10 -20.61
C SER A 189 -10.95 12.25 -19.87
N ILE A 190 -10.77 11.00 -20.31
CA ILE A 190 -9.74 10.10 -19.80
C ILE A 190 -8.36 10.60 -20.26
N ASP A 191 -8.22 10.99 -21.53
CA ASP A 191 -6.94 11.50 -22.04
C ASP A 191 -6.50 12.79 -21.33
N GLN A 192 -7.44 13.71 -21.07
CA GLN A 192 -7.20 14.92 -20.28
C GLN A 192 -6.75 14.63 -18.84
N TRP A 193 -7.17 13.50 -18.26
CA TRP A 193 -6.67 13.09 -16.95
C TRP A 193 -5.19 12.69 -17.02
N PHE A 194 -4.79 11.94 -18.05
CA PHE A 194 -3.39 11.58 -18.30
C PHE A 194 -2.51 12.77 -18.69
N ASP A 195 -3.06 13.75 -19.40
CA ASP A 195 -2.35 14.97 -19.80
C ASP A 195 -1.77 15.74 -18.60
N LYS A 196 -2.40 15.64 -17.43
CA LYS A 196 -1.87 16.22 -16.19
C LYS A 196 -0.48 15.68 -15.85
N PHE A 197 -0.22 14.41 -16.13
CA PHE A 197 1.08 13.76 -15.89
C PHE A 197 2.04 13.97 -17.06
N ARG A 198 1.55 13.91 -18.30
CA ARG A 198 2.37 14.21 -19.50
C ARG A 198 2.92 15.63 -19.43
N ALA A 199 2.12 16.60 -18.98
CA ALA A 199 2.53 17.99 -18.85
C ALA A 199 3.68 18.17 -17.84
N LEU A 200 3.79 17.32 -16.80
CA LEU A 200 4.90 17.37 -15.84
C LEU A 200 6.26 17.14 -16.51
N LYS A 201 6.31 16.36 -17.61
CA LYS A 201 7.52 16.19 -18.40
C LYS A 201 8.08 17.53 -18.90
N GLY A 202 7.20 18.43 -19.35
CA GLY A 202 7.60 19.75 -19.83
C GLY A 202 7.89 20.73 -18.70
N PHE A 203 7.07 20.71 -17.63
CA PHE A 203 7.25 21.61 -16.49
C PHE A 203 8.52 21.31 -15.66
N PHE A 204 8.95 20.04 -15.64
CA PHE A 204 10.07 19.53 -14.86
C PHE A 204 11.03 18.76 -15.76
N GLU A 205 11.41 19.33 -16.90
CA GLU A 205 12.18 18.61 -17.94
C GLU A 205 13.50 18.04 -17.41
N ASN A 206 14.17 18.79 -16.54
CA ASN A 206 15.45 18.42 -15.94
C ASN A 206 15.28 17.37 -14.83
N GLU A 207 14.19 17.41 -14.07
CA GLU A 207 13.89 16.44 -13.01
C GLU A 207 13.21 15.18 -13.54
N THR A 208 12.59 15.22 -14.72
CA THR A 208 11.91 14.07 -15.33
C THR A 208 12.93 13.13 -15.96
N LEU A 209 13.13 11.95 -15.38
CA LEU A 209 14.10 10.97 -15.88
C LEU A 209 13.51 10.10 -16.98
N PHE A 210 12.30 9.59 -16.77
CA PHE A 210 11.66 8.65 -17.70
C PHE A 210 10.14 8.65 -17.53
N ILE A 211 9.41 8.54 -18.63
CA ILE A 211 7.96 8.32 -18.63
C ILE A 211 7.69 7.23 -19.66
N ASP A 212 7.10 6.14 -19.19
CA ASP A 212 6.60 5.04 -20.00
C ASP A 212 5.09 5.10 -20.05
N GLU A 213 4.52 4.99 -21.24
CA GLU A 213 3.09 5.04 -21.48
C GLU A 213 2.72 3.86 -22.38
N PHE A 214 1.70 3.08 -21.97
CA PHE A 214 1.44 1.79 -22.57
C PHE A 214 -0.05 1.41 -22.50
N GLU A 215 -0.48 0.61 -23.48
CA GLU A 215 -1.79 -0.02 -23.54
C GLU A 215 -1.62 -1.52 -23.26
N GLU A 216 -2.04 -1.96 -22.09
CA GLU A 216 -1.88 -3.34 -21.64
C GLU A 216 -3.10 -3.77 -20.83
N ASP A 217 -3.35 -5.07 -20.73
CA ASP A 217 -4.40 -5.54 -19.84
C ASP A 217 -4.01 -5.43 -18.36
N MET A 218 -5.02 -5.42 -17.50
CA MET A 218 -4.82 -5.25 -16.05
C MET A 218 -3.86 -6.25 -15.42
N SER A 219 -3.74 -7.47 -15.95
CA SER A 219 -2.83 -8.46 -15.38
C SER A 219 -1.38 -8.10 -15.66
N GLN A 220 -1.08 -7.64 -16.88
CA GLN A 220 0.24 -7.15 -17.28
C GLN A 220 0.57 -5.83 -16.56
N MET A 221 -0.37 -4.89 -16.53
CA MET A 221 -0.22 -3.61 -15.81
C MET A 221 0.08 -3.82 -14.32
N THR A 222 -0.65 -4.71 -13.66
CA THR A 222 -0.40 -5.03 -12.25
C THR A 222 1.01 -5.58 -12.04
N GLY A 223 1.52 -6.40 -12.97
CA GLY A 223 2.89 -6.90 -12.94
C GLY A 223 3.95 -5.79 -13.02
N ARG A 224 3.65 -4.67 -13.68
CA ARG A 224 4.53 -3.49 -13.70
C ARG A 224 4.56 -2.76 -12.36
N TRP A 225 3.50 -2.86 -11.54
CA TRP A 225 3.29 -2.06 -10.32
C TRP A 225 3.88 -2.73 -9.08
N ILE A 226 3.85 -4.07 -9.06
CA ILE A 226 4.33 -4.87 -7.93
C ILE A 226 5.85 -4.85 -7.88
N LEU A 227 6.40 -4.58 -6.69
CA LEU A 227 7.82 -4.75 -6.43
C LEU A 227 8.19 -6.25 -6.49
N PRO A 228 9.09 -6.69 -7.39
CA PRO A 228 9.46 -8.09 -7.51
C PRO A 228 10.51 -8.50 -6.45
N LYS A 229 10.36 -8.00 -5.22
CA LYS A 229 11.24 -8.28 -4.08
C LYS A 229 10.43 -8.25 -2.79
N ARG A 230 10.89 -8.99 -1.78
CA ARG A 230 10.25 -9.07 -0.46
C ARG A 230 10.23 -7.72 0.28
N ARG A 231 11.24 -6.87 0.06
CA ARG A 231 11.45 -5.57 0.70
C ARG A 231 12.24 -4.65 -0.22
N GLU A 232 12.02 -3.35 -0.09
CA GLU A 232 12.67 -2.26 -0.83
C GLU A 232 14.15 -2.17 -0.47
N PHE A 233 14.44 -2.14 0.83
CA PHE A 233 15.80 -2.13 1.39
C PHE A 233 16.04 -3.35 2.28
N ASP A 234 17.28 -3.82 2.32
CA ASP A 234 17.69 -4.88 3.24
C ASP A 234 18.16 -4.29 4.58
N LEU A 235 17.25 -3.56 5.23
CA LEU A 235 17.46 -2.85 6.48
C LEU A 235 16.29 -3.12 7.44
N PRO A 236 16.49 -3.00 8.77
CA PRO A 236 15.36 -2.87 9.70
C PRO A 236 14.56 -1.60 9.40
N TYR A 237 13.28 -1.59 9.77
CA TYR A 237 12.38 -0.47 9.50
C TYR A 237 11.30 -0.30 10.56
N VAL A 238 10.82 0.93 10.68
CA VAL A 238 9.63 1.29 11.45
C VAL A 238 8.54 1.68 10.45
N LYS A 239 7.52 0.82 10.31
CA LYS A 239 6.41 1.00 9.37
C LYS A 239 5.28 1.83 9.94
N ARG A 240 4.64 2.62 9.09
CA ARG A 240 3.37 3.29 9.36
C ARG A 240 2.45 3.27 8.15
N THR A 241 1.27 2.69 8.32
CA THR A 241 0.20 2.70 7.32
C THR A 241 -1.04 3.34 7.90
N HIS A 242 -1.45 4.48 7.33
CA HIS A 242 -2.65 5.20 7.74
C HIS A 242 -3.67 5.18 6.61
N SER A 243 -4.95 5.15 6.96
CA SER A 243 -6.05 5.40 6.03
C SER A 243 -6.86 6.61 6.48
N THR A 244 -7.55 7.24 5.53
CA THR A 244 -8.46 8.35 5.80
C THR A 244 -9.73 8.21 4.97
N ASN A 245 -10.85 8.74 5.46
CA ASN A 245 -12.06 8.98 4.67
C ASN A 245 -12.26 10.46 4.31
N SER A 246 -11.25 11.31 4.56
CA SER A 246 -11.33 12.75 4.34
C SER A 246 -11.72 13.08 2.90
N LYS A 247 -12.47 14.18 2.80
CA LYS A 247 -12.94 14.83 1.56
C LYS A 247 -12.53 16.31 1.50
N THR A 248 -11.56 16.68 2.34
CA THR A 248 -11.03 18.04 2.46
C THR A 248 -9.50 18.04 2.52
N LEU A 249 -8.82 17.01 1.99
CA LEU A 249 -7.37 16.88 2.07
C LEU A 249 -6.64 18.10 1.46
N GLU A 250 -7.16 18.66 0.36
CA GLU A 250 -6.58 19.86 -0.27
C GLU A 250 -6.73 21.09 0.64
N LYS A 251 -7.85 21.21 1.36
CA LYS A 251 -8.14 22.34 2.24
C LYS A 251 -7.46 22.24 3.59
N ASP A 252 -7.27 21.02 4.07
CA ASP A 252 -6.73 20.74 5.40
C ASP A 252 -5.20 20.85 5.44
N GLY A 253 -4.52 21.08 4.31
CA GLY A 253 -3.07 21.21 4.24
C GLY A 253 -2.32 19.89 4.35
N TRP A 254 -2.95 18.78 3.95
CA TRP A 254 -2.33 17.45 4.01
C TRP A 254 -1.10 17.33 3.11
N VAL A 255 -1.17 17.88 1.89
CA VAL A 255 -0.09 17.79 0.91
C VAL A 255 1.19 18.41 1.46
N GLU A 256 1.10 19.63 1.98
CA GLU A 256 2.18 20.35 2.64
C GLU A 256 2.70 19.55 3.84
N SER A 257 1.80 19.08 4.70
CA SER A 257 2.19 18.30 5.89
C SER A 257 2.95 17.02 5.56
N VAL A 258 2.60 16.32 4.47
CA VAL A 258 3.35 15.12 4.04
C VAL A 258 4.71 15.52 3.49
N ILE A 259 4.76 16.53 2.62
CA ILE A 259 6.01 17.00 2.02
C ILE A 259 6.99 17.42 3.11
N ASP A 260 6.55 18.21 4.09
CA ASP A 260 7.38 18.67 5.20
C ASP A 260 8.02 17.50 5.99
N ARG A 261 7.33 16.35 6.08
CA ARG A 261 7.89 15.15 6.76
C ARG A 261 8.84 14.36 5.88
N VAL A 262 8.51 14.25 4.59
CA VAL A 262 9.28 13.52 3.58
C VAL A 262 10.59 14.25 3.27
N ASP A 263 10.56 15.58 3.25
CA ASP A 263 11.69 16.43 2.88
C ASP A 263 12.87 16.30 3.86
N LEU A 264 12.60 15.98 5.12
CA LEU A 264 13.61 15.72 6.15
C LEU A 264 14.54 14.55 5.82
N ILE A 265 14.10 13.62 4.98
CA ILE A 265 14.87 12.41 4.63
C ILE A 265 15.42 12.49 3.19
N TYR A 266 14.85 13.33 2.32
CA TYR A 266 15.23 13.36 0.91
C TYR A 266 15.78 14.69 0.41
N ASN A 267 15.71 15.76 1.19
CA ASN A 267 16.21 17.06 0.75
C ASN A 267 17.74 17.12 0.86
N PRO A 268 18.47 17.25 -0.27
CA PRO A 268 19.93 17.37 -0.24
C PRO A 268 20.41 18.63 0.49
N HIS A 269 19.58 19.66 0.68
CA HIS A 269 19.92 20.83 1.50
C HIS A 269 20.30 20.47 2.93
N GLN A 270 19.75 19.38 3.48
CA GLN A 270 20.16 18.87 4.79
C GLN A 270 21.66 18.57 4.84
N LEU A 271 22.23 18.11 3.72
CA LEU A 271 23.67 17.88 3.57
C LEU A 271 24.42 19.15 3.14
N LEU A 272 23.92 19.85 2.12
CA LEU A 272 24.63 20.93 1.45
C LEU A 272 24.73 22.21 2.29
N ASP A 273 23.76 22.48 3.15
CA ASP A 273 23.72 23.70 3.95
C ASP A 273 24.65 23.60 5.19
N ASN A 274 25.44 22.52 5.32
CA ASN A 274 26.50 22.33 6.32
C ASN A 274 26.04 22.62 7.76
N ASN A 275 24.90 22.07 8.17
CA ASN A 275 24.37 22.24 9.53
C ASN A 275 24.41 20.93 10.36
N PRO A 276 25.61 20.39 10.69
CA PRO A 276 25.72 19.28 11.64
C PRO A 276 25.03 19.63 12.97
N GLY A 277 24.02 18.84 13.35
CA GLY A 277 23.29 19.02 14.61
C GLY A 277 21.96 19.78 14.51
N ASP A 278 21.48 20.10 13.29
CA ASP A 278 20.06 20.39 13.12
C ASP A 278 19.25 19.13 13.39
N LYS A 279 18.09 19.25 14.05
CA LYS A 279 17.39 18.17 14.78
C LYS A 279 17.09 16.89 13.97
N GLU A 280 17.23 16.93 12.65
CA GLU A 280 16.78 15.92 11.71
C GLU A 280 17.87 15.54 10.66
N TYR A 281 19.10 16.09 10.75
CA TYR A 281 20.24 15.74 9.88
C TYR A 281 20.55 14.24 9.94
N GLU A 282 20.51 13.66 11.14
CA GLU A 282 20.81 12.26 11.34
C GLU A 282 19.73 11.33 10.77
N VAL A 283 18.49 11.83 10.62
CA VAL A 283 17.43 11.08 9.92
C VAL A 283 17.76 11.02 8.44
N TYR A 284 18.22 12.12 7.84
CA TYR A 284 18.66 12.16 6.45
C TYR A 284 19.83 11.21 6.17
N THR A 285 20.84 11.16 7.05
CA THR A 285 22.06 10.36 6.80
C THR A 285 21.92 8.88 7.14
N HIS A 286 21.11 8.52 8.15
CA HIS A 286 21.05 7.15 8.67
C HIS A 286 19.71 6.44 8.43
N CYS A 287 18.71 7.14 7.86
CA CYS A 287 17.43 6.54 7.51
C CYS A 287 17.19 6.57 6.00
N LYS A 288 16.36 5.64 5.54
CA LYS A 288 15.84 5.59 4.16
C LYS A 288 14.33 5.49 4.24
N LEU A 289 13.63 6.38 3.54
CA LEU A 289 12.18 6.31 3.48
C LEU A 289 11.74 5.53 2.23
N VAL A 290 10.63 4.82 2.38
CA VAL A 290 9.76 4.38 1.28
C VAL A 290 8.38 4.95 1.57
N MET A 291 7.90 5.78 0.67
CA MET A 291 6.54 6.32 0.74
C MET A 291 5.71 5.71 -0.38
N GLN A 292 4.48 5.30 -0.07
CA GLN A 292 3.46 4.92 -1.04
C GLN A 292 2.13 5.55 -0.65
N ILE A 293 1.57 6.39 -1.52
CA ILE A 293 0.28 7.04 -1.31
C ILE A 293 -0.62 6.72 -2.49
N GLN A 294 -1.82 6.21 -2.21
CA GLN A 294 -2.73 5.73 -3.24
C GLN A 294 -4.18 6.12 -2.95
N CYS A 295 -4.90 6.48 -4.00
CA CYS A 295 -6.35 6.64 -3.98
C CYS A 295 -7.07 5.28 -3.94
N PHE A 296 -7.84 5.00 -2.90
CA PHE A 296 -8.62 3.77 -2.74
C PHE A 296 -10.13 3.98 -2.96
N GLY A 297 -10.60 5.19 -2.67
CA GLY A 297 -12.02 5.47 -2.48
C GLY A 297 -12.69 6.28 -3.59
N GLY A 298 -13.76 6.96 -3.18
CA GLY A 298 -14.71 7.62 -4.07
C GLY A 298 -16.05 6.88 -4.05
N ALA A 299 -17.16 7.60 -4.21
CA ALA A 299 -18.50 6.99 -4.10
C ALA A 299 -18.75 5.87 -5.13
N ASN A 300 -18.00 5.90 -6.25
CA ASN A 300 -18.10 4.93 -7.34
C ASN A 300 -17.07 3.79 -7.23
N SER A 301 -16.16 3.81 -6.24
CA SER A 301 -15.15 2.77 -6.11
C SER A 301 -15.78 1.46 -5.64
N ARG A 302 -15.30 0.32 -6.15
CA ARG A 302 -15.78 -0.99 -5.65
C ARG A 302 -15.39 -1.23 -4.20
N PHE A 303 -14.35 -0.56 -3.72
CA PHE A 303 -13.98 -0.59 -2.32
C PHE A 303 -15.09 0.02 -1.45
N TYR A 304 -15.59 1.21 -1.82
CA TYR A 304 -16.69 1.87 -1.14
C TYR A 304 -18.03 1.15 -1.31
N LEU A 305 -18.39 0.76 -2.54
CA LEU A 305 -19.67 0.11 -2.82
C LEU A 305 -19.82 -1.27 -2.16
N ASN A 306 -18.71 -1.88 -1.73
CA ASN A 306 -18.71 -3.12 -0.97
C ASN A 306 -18.72 -2.88 0.55
N LYS A 307 -18.92 -1.64 1.02
CA LYS A 307 -19.22 -1.39 2.44
C LYS A 307 -20.51 -2.11 2.83
N ASP A 308 -20.62 -2.50 4.09
CA ASP A 308 -21.80 -3.19 4.65
C ASP A 308 -22.11 -4.56 4.03
N ASN A 309 -21.19 -5.13 3.24
CA ASN A 309 -21.38 -6.45 2.62
C ASN A 309 -21.17 -7.63 3.59
N GLY A 310 -21.04 -7.36 4.89
CA GLY A 310 -20.84 -8.33 5.96
C GLY A 310 -19.39 -8.76 6.20
N THR A 311 -18.43 -8.45 5.31
CA THR A 311 -17.03 -8.89 5.42
C THR A 311 -16.31 -8.36 6.67
N SER A 312 -15.21 -9.03 7.07
CA SER A 312 -14.37 -8.62 8.19
C SER A 312 -13.49 -7.40 7.89
N TYR A 313 -13.39 -7.00 6.61
CA TYR A 313 -12.64 -5.83 6.19
C TYR A 313 -13.39 -4.54 6.57
N SER A 314 -12.80 -3.72 7.44
CA SER A 314 -13.35 -2.43 7.85
C SER A 314 -12.80 -1.27 7.02
N TRP A 315 -13.28 -0.06 7.29
CA TRP A 315 -12.77 1.17 6.67
C TRP A 315 -13.00 1.25 5.16
N ARG A 316 -14.10 0.65 4.67
CA ARG A 316 -14.48 0.65 3.24
C ARG A 316 -14.77 2.06 2.69
N ASP A 317 -14.96 3.04 3.56
CA ASP A 317 -15.08 4.47 3.26
C ASP A 317 -13.74 5.20 3.06
N THR A 318 -12.61 4.48 3.08
CA THR A 318 -11.28 5.07 2.86
C THR A 318 -11.18 5.75 1.49
N SER A 319 -10.78 7.02 1.48
CA SER A 319 -10.44 7.80 0.28
C SER A 319 -8.98 7.59 -0.14
N VAL A 320 -8.04 7.72 0.79
CA VAL A 320 -6.59 7.59 0.55
C VAL A 320 -5.96 6.68 1.60
N VAL A 321 -4.98 5.90 1.17
CA VAL A 321 -4.06 5.17 2.04
C VAL A 321 -2.67 5.73 1.84
N GLN A 322 -1.94 5.95 2.93
CA GLN A 322 -0.52 6.31 2.90
C GLN A 322 0.28 5.34 3.76
N THR A 323 1.37 4.83 3.18
CA THR A 323 2.40 4.07 3.89
C THR A 323 3.69 4.86 3.85
N LEU A 324 4.30 5.03 5.02
CA LEU A 324 5.60 5.67 5.21
C LEU A 324 6.46 4.68 5.99
N ASP A 325 7.37 3.99 5.32
CA ASP A 325 8.27 3.02 5.94
C ASP A 325 9.66 3.65 6.10
N CYS A 326 10.05 3.88 7.35
CA CYS A 326 11.34 4.46 7.70
C CYS A 326 12.33 3.34 8.02
N PHE A 327 13.14 2.97 7.03
CA PHE A 327 14.27 2.07 7.18
C PHE A 327 15.42 2.80 7.86
N HIS A 328 16.22 2.09 8.65
CA HIS A 328 17.34 2.68 9.37
C HIS A 328 18.54 1.75 9.37
N GLU A 329 19.73 2.31 9.55
CA GLU A 329 20.94 1.52 9.79
C GLU A 329 20.81 0.64 11.05
N VAL A 330 21.61 -0.41 11.15
CA VAL A 330 21.59 -1.33 12.29
C VAL A 330 22.16 -0.63 13.53
N GLY A 331 21.38 -0.60 14.61
CA GLY A 331 21.79 -0.05 15.91
C GLY A 331 20.66 0.71 16.60
N ASP A 332 20.61 0.66 17.93
CA ASP A 332 19.54 1.26 18.73
C ASP A 332 19.40 2.77 18.50
N LYS A 333 20.54 3.47 18.31
CA LYS A 333 20.58 4.90 18.02
C LYS A 333 19.81 5.27 16.74
N TYR A 334 19.97 4.48 15.67
CA TYR A 334 19.33 4.77 14.39
C TYR A 334 17.85 4.35 14.39
N LYS A 335 17.53 3.28 15.12
CA LYS A 335 16.15 2.90 15.40
C LYS A 335 15.42 4.04 16.12
N GLU A 336 16.05 4.67 17.11
CA GLU A 336 15.47 5.80 17.84
C GLU A 336 15.14 6.98 16.91
N TYR A 337 15.98 7.26 15.92
CA TYR A 337 15.71 8.28 14.90
C TYR A 337 14.46 7.96 14.08
N ALA A 338 14.35 6.73 13.58
CA ALA A 338 13.18 6.28 12.84
C ALA A 338 11.90 6.30 13.70
N GLU A 339 11.99 5.85 14.96
CA GLU A 339 10.85 5.86 15.90
C GLU A 339 10.40 7.28 16.25
N LYS A 340 11.32 8.21 16.49
CA LYS A 340 11.00 9.63 16.74
C LYS A 340 10.34 10.28 15.52
N TRP A 341 10.86 10.03 14.32
CA TRP A 341 10.29 10.54 13.08
C TRP A 341 8.86 10.00 12.88
N GLN A 342 8.63 8.70 13.13
CA GLN A 342 7.30 8.11 13.03
C GLN A 342 6.34 8.58 14.12
N ALA A 343 6.79 8.74 15.36
CA ALA A 343 5.95 9.28 16.43
C ALA A 343 5.45 10.70 16.09
N LYS A 344 6.29 11.51 15.43
CA LYS A 344 5.87 12.81 14.93
C LYS A 344 4.83 12.66 13.82
N ASN A 345 5.03 11.74 12.87
CA ASN A 345 4.03 11.45 11.85
C ASN A 345 2.71 10.97 12.44
N ASP A 346 2.72 10.10 13.45
CA ASP A 346 1.52 9.61 14.13
C ASP A 346 0.71 10.79 14.72
N SER A 347 1.41 11.75 15.35
CA SER A 347 0.78 12.96 15.91
C SER A 347 0.20 13.94 14.88
N ILE A 348 0.66 13.86 13.63
CA ILE A 348 0.21 14.71 12.53
C ILE A 348 -0.89 13.99 11.74
N MET A 349 -0.68 12.73 11.38
CA MET A 349 -1.48 12.01 10.40
C MET A 349 -2.76 11.41 10.97
N ALA A 350 -2.88 11.30 12.29
CA ALA A 350 -4.09 10.79 12.94
C ALA A 350 -4.52 11.65 14.14
N GLY A 351 -5.81 11.96 14.21
CA GLY A 351 -6.45 12.61 15.36
C GLY A 351 -7.34 13.80 14.97
N PRO A 352 -8.13 14.37 15.89
CA PRO A 352 -9.18 15.33 15.56
C PRO A 352 -8.74 16.58 14.78
N SER A 353 -7.48 17.02 14.97
CA SER A 353 -6.87 18.15 14.28
C SER A 353 -5.97 17.75 13.10
N SER A 354 -5.83 16.45 12.82
CA SER A 354 -4.97 15.94 11.76
C SER A 354 -5.41 16.46 10.39
N PRO A 355 -4.49 16.91 9.53
CA PRO A 355 -4.80 17.24 8.15
C PRO A 355 -5.13 16.01 7.29
N PHE A 356 -4.74 14.80 7.71
CA PHE A 356 -4.97 13.57 6.95
C PHE A 356 -6.23 12.83 7.39
N SER A 357 -6.27 12.33 8.62
CA SER A 357 -7.37 11.54 9.17
C SER A 357 -7.78 12.01 10.56
N LYS A 358 -9.06 12.37 10.72
CA LYS A 358 -9.62 12.87 12.00
C LYS A 358 -9.71 11.78 13.09
N GLN A 359 -9.51 10.53 12.69
CA GLN A 359 -9.50 9.35 13.56
C GLN A 359 -8.31 8.46 13.17
N ASP A 360 -7.73 7.76 14.12
CA ASP A 360 -6.70 6.77 13.84
C ASP A 360 -7.34 5.54 13.15
N ARG A 361 -7.01 5.36 11.87
CA ARG A 361 -7.51 4.26 11.03
C ARG A 361 -6.33 3.59 10.37
N ARG A 362 -6.29 2.27 10.49
CA ARG A 362 -5.19 1.42 10.04
C ARG A 362 -5.75 0.25 9.26
N LEU A 363 -4.92 -0.30 8.37
CA LEU A 363 -5.24 -1.49 7.61
C LEU A 363 -4.47 -2.68 8.17
N LEU A 364 -5.11 -3.85 8.18
CA LEU A 364 -4.56 -5.07 8.80
C LEU A 364 -3.19 -5.48 8.24
N TRP A 365 -2.96 -5.28 6.92
CA TRP A 365 -1.68 -5.60 6.28
C TRP A 365 -0.54 -4.62 6.63
N GLY A 366 -0.89 -3.45 7.17
CA GLY A 366 0.03 -2.38 7.54
C GLY A 366 0.08 -2.13 9.05
N SER A 367 -0.04 -3.20 9.84
CA SER A 367 -0.17 -3.10 11.30
C SER A 367 1.11 -2.64 12.00
N TYR A 368 0.96 -1.89 13.10
CA TYR A 368 2.07 -1.32 13.89
C TYR A 368 1.62 -0.93 15.30
N GLY A 369 2.58 -0.70 16.19
CA GLY A 369 2.33 -0.27 17.58
C GLY A 369 2.13 -1.45 18.53
N ASP A 370 1.14 -1.35 19.41
CA ASP A 370 0.75 -2.47 20.28
C ASP A 370 0.11 -3.59 19.45
N TRP A 371 0.62 -4.81 19.63
CA TRP A 371 0.20 -6.00 18.89
C TRP A 371 -0.91 -6.78 19.60
N ASP A 372 -1.39 -6.34 20.76
CA ASP A 372 -2.54 -6.98 21.40
C ASP A 372 -3.85 -6.46 20.80
N LEU A 373 -4.38 -7.17 19.81
CA LEU A 373 -5.63 -6.81 19.14
C LEU A 373 -6.86 -7.05 20.02
N GLY A 374 -6.71 -7.61 21.23
CA GLY A 374 -7.77 -7.72 22.23
C GLY A 374 -8.08 -6.41 22.95
N LYS A 375 -7.11 -5.48 22.98
CA LYS A 375 -7.26 -4.19 23.64
C LYS A 375 -8.12 -3.23 22.83
N GLN A 376 -9.02 -2.53 23.50
CA GLN A 376 -9.95 -1.60 22.84
C GLN A 376 -9.25 -0.47 22.12
N GLU A 377 -8.19 0.07 22.70
CA GLU A 377 -7.36 1.10 22.11
C GLU A 377 -6.65 0.66 20.83
N VAL A 378 -6.45 -0.64 20.62
CA VAL A 378 -5.83 -1.21 19.42
C VAL A 378 -6.88 -1.55 18.39
N TRP A 379 -7.88 -2.38 18.72
CA TRP A 379 -8.81 -2.87 17.71
C TRP A 379 -9.66 -1.77 17.09
N LYS A 380 -9.95 -0.68 17.83
CA LYS A 380 -10.70 0.47 17.30
C LYS A 380 -9.99 1.18 16.14
N CYS A 381 -8.68 0.98 15.97
CA CYS A 381 -7.93 1.51 14.83
C CYS A 381 -8.09 0.62 13.58
N TYR A 382 -8.48 -0.65 13.73
CA TYR A 382 -8.58 -1.64 12.65
C TYR A 382 -10.02 -2.05 12.31
N TYR A 383 -10.95 -1.86 13.24
CA TYR A 383 -12.36 -2.18 13.07
C TYR A 383 -13.24 -0.95 13.27
N GLU A 384 -14.25 -0.81 12.41
CA GLU A 384 -15.10 0.38 12.35
C GLU A 384 -16.03 0.55 13.55
N ASP A 385 -16.38 -0.55 14.22
CA ASP A 385 -17.21 -0.55 15.41
C ASP A 385 -17.00 -1.81 16.28
N ALA A 386 -17.52 -1.74 17.51
CA ALA A 386 -17.47 -2.83 18.47
C ALA A 386 -18.30 -4.04 18.01
N ASP A 387 -19.45 -3.81 17.35
CA ASP A 387 -20.37 -4.88 16.96
C ASP A 387 -19.72 -5.84 15.96
N LYS A 388 -18.98 -5.31 14.98
CA LYS A 388 -18.18 -6.07 14.03
C LYS A 388 -17.09 -6.83 14.76
N TYR A 389 -16.32 -6.18 15.64
CA TYR A 389 -15.24 -6.83 16.39
C TYR A 389 -15.77 -8.01 17.22
N LEU A 390 -16.84 -7.81 17.99
CA LEU A 390 -17.47 -8.82 18.82
C LEU A 390 -18.11 -9.94 17.99
N ARG A 391 -18.72 -9.63 16.85
CA ARG A 391 -19.26 -10.65 15.92
C ARG A 391 -18.14 -11.56 15.40
N LEU A 392 -17.01 -10.99 15.02
CA LEU A 392 -15.84 -11.76 14.59
C LEU A 392 -15.26 -12.60 15.74
N GLY A 393 -15.25 -12.07 16.96
CA GLY A 393 -14.82 -12.80 18.16
C GLY A 393 -15.70 -14.01 18.47
N ARG A 394 -17.03 -13.90 18.32
CA ARG A 394 -17.96 -15.03 18.46
C ARG A 394 -17.76 -16.08 17.37
N ALA A 395 -17.64 -15.66 16.11
CA ALA A 395 -17.34 -16.57 15.00
C ALA A 395 -16.03 -17.33 15.23
N ARG A 396 -15.02 -16.65 15.78
CA ARG A 396 -13.74 -17.27 16.15
C ARG A 396 -13.90 -18.25 17.31
N GLY A 397 -14.60 -17.89 18.38
CA GLY A 397 -14.82 -18.78 19.53
C GLY A 397 -15.51 -20.08 19.14
N LYS A 398 -16.40 -20.04 18.15
CA LYS A 398 -17.05 -21.23 17.59
C LYS A 398 -16.12 -22.06 16.69
N ALA A 399 -15.34 -21.41 15.84
CA ALA A 399 -14.51 -22.09 14.83
C ALA A 399 -13.15 -22.57 15.35
N ASP A 400 -12.58 -21.89 16.36
CA ASP A 400 -11.30 -22.22 16.99
C ASP A 400 -11.38 -22.08 18.52
N PRO A 401 -12.20 -22.90 19.20
CA PRO A 401 -12.44 -22.78 20.65
C PRO A 401 -11.17 -22.99 21.49
N ASN A 402 -10.20 -23.76 20.97
CA ASN A 402 -8.94 -24.05 21.66
C ASN A 402 -7.82 -23.05 21.30
N GLY A 403 -8.10 -22.08 20.42
CA GLY A 403 -7.09 -21.12 19.96
C GLY A 403 -5.96 -21.76 19.15
N THR A 404 -6.19 -22.91 18.53
CA THR A 404 -5.22 -23.70 17.75
C THR A 404 -4.54 -22.87 16.67
N PHE A 405 -5.29 -21.95 16.06
CA PHE A 405 -4.79 -21.13 14.96
C PHE A 405 -4.25 -19.78 15.47
N THR A 406 -4.22 -19.51 16.77
CA THR A 406 -3.74 -18.25 17.37
C THR A 406 -2.22 -18.13 17.37
N ALA A 407 -1.64 -17.67 16.26
CA ALA A 407 -0.18 -17.57 16.16
C ALA A 407 0.45 -16.45 17.02
N ASN A 408 -0.27 -15.36 17.27
CA ASN A 408 0.22 -14.21 18.03
C ASN A 408 -0.94 -13.37 18.63
N PRO A 409 -0.66 -12.39 19.51
CA PRO A 409 -1.69 -11.54 20.15
C PRO A 409 -2.45 -10.62 19.18
N PHE A 410 -1.96 -10.44 17.96
CA PHE A 410 -2.61 -9.59 16.96
C PHE A 410 -3.67 -10.40 16.23
N ALA A 411 -4.68 -10.85 16.97
CA ALA A 411 -5.78 -11.66 16.48
C ALA A 411 -7.07 -11.28 17.25
N VAL A 412 -8.22 -11.24 16.56
CA VAL A 412 -9.52 -10.84 17.18
C VAL A 412 -9.86 -11.75 18.35
N SER A 413 -9.98 -11.26 19.58
CA SER A 413 -10.23 -12.10 20.75
C SER A 413 -11.39 -13.07 20.54
N ALA A 414 -11.15 -14.36 20.81
CA ALA A 414 -12.19 -15.37 20.79
C ALA A 414 -13.18 -15.08 21.94
N ILE A 415 -14.47 -15.11 21.62
CA ILE A 415 -15.54 -14.95 22.60
C ILE A 415 -16.23 -16.29 22.74
N GLU A 416 -16.13 -16.91 23.91
CA GLU A 416 -16.87 -18.12 24.22
C GLU A 416 -18.37 -17.85 24.08
N THR A 417 -19.01 -18.57 23.16
CA THR A 417 -20.46 -18.69 23.17
C THR A 417 -20.80 -19.71 24.24
N LYS A 418 -21.10 -19.24 25.46
CA LYS A 418 -21.81 -20.08 26.43
C LYS A 418 -23.17 -20.40 25.79
N ASP A 419 -23.43 -21.69 25.67
CA ASP A 419 -24.66 -22.31 25.15
C ASP A 419 -24.77 -22.42 23.61
N ALA A 420 -24.63 -23.66 23.13
CA ALA A 420 -25.23 -24.17 21.89
C ALA A 420 -25.90 -25.52 22.19
#